data_AF-A0AAN7YLD3-F1
#
_entry.id   AF-A0AAN7YLD3-F1
#
_cell.length_a   1.000
_cell.length_b   1.000
_cell.length_c   1.000
_cell.angle_alpha   90.00
_cell.angle_beta   90.00
_cell.angle_gamma   90.00
#
_symmetry.space_group_name_H-M   'P 1'
#
loop_
_entity.id
_entity.type
_entity.pdbx_description
1 polymer ?
#
loop_
_entity_poly.entity_id
_entity_poly.type
_entity_poly.pdbx_seq_one_letter_code
_entity_poly.pdbx_strand_id
1 'polypeptide(L)'
;MPSSRAKEYLSANLRVDILVEMQLLLLTFSTGAQDVIAFPDFHCFASNQTGNSVVLAIGAAGLGSSQFSLANVGISLGTFLAGATLTGQLGNNIGPRRRDWLLLNHLMQTLLVFAAAIAQGIGHGAGTGSSAMGSIALLAFSSGAQVASMRPMRIPEITTAMATAAWVDFVIDPKLFGPDNHSRDRRALFLVTLIVGSFVGAFMYKGVGSSNTLIFSAAGKLLVTVSFMFNREEKNQMTEG
;
A
#
# COMPACT_ATOMS: atom_id res chain seq x y z
N MET A 1 -15.82 26.92 -17.94
CA MET A 1 -16.38 25.86 -17.08
C MET A 1 -15.89 24.54 -17.64
N PRO A 2 -15.12 23.71 -16.90
CA PRO A 2 -14.73 22.39 -17.40
C PRO A 2 -16.00 21.64 -17.79
N SER A 3 -16.05 21.23 -19.07
CA SER A 3 -17.24 20.68 -19.74
C SER A 3 -17.87 19.56 -18.93
N SER A 4 -19.21 19.49 -18.87
CA SER A 4 -19.99 18.45 -18.14
C SER A 4 -19.41 17.04 -18.28
N ARG A 5 -18.90 16.68 -19.46
CA ARG A 5 -18.23 15.40 -19.75
C ARG A 5 -17.01 15.10 -18.90
N ALA A 6 -16.16 16.09 -18.60
CA ALA A 6 -14.96 15.90 -17.79
C ALA A 6 -15.32 15.64 -16.32
N LYS A 7 -16.36 16.32 -15.82
CA LYS A 7 -16.88 16.10 -14.46
C LYS A 7 -17.53 14.71 -14.36
N GLU A 8 -18.33 14.33 -15.36
CA GLU A 8 -18.96 13.00 -15.46
C GLU A 8 -17.89 11.90 -15.46
N TYR A 9 -16.88 12.03 -16.34
CA TYR A 9 -15.72 11.14 -16.40
C TYR A 9 -15.03 11.00 -15.04
N LEU A 10 -14.65 12.11 -14.41
CA LEU A 10 -13.94 12.06 -13.13
C LEU A 10 -14.80 11.51 -11.98
N SER A 11 -16.11 11.70 -12.02
CA SER A 11 -17.03 11.17 -11.02
C SER A 11 -17.46 9.72 -11.25
N ALA A 12 -17.07 9.11 -12.38
CA ALA A 12 -17.45 7.74 -12.72
C ALA A 12 -16.77 6.71 -11.80
N ASN A 13 -17.49 5.63 -11.49
CA ASN A 13 -16.91 4.48 -10.79
C ASN A 13 -16.05 3.65 -11.73
N LEU A 14 -14.92 3.16 -11.22
CA LEU A 14 -14.06 2.27 -11.99
C LEU A 14 -14.65 0.87 -12.09
N ARG A 15 -14.60 0.31 -13.30
CA ARG A 15 -14.83 -1.11 -13.54
C ARG A 15 -13.63 -1.91 -13.06
N VAL A 16 -13.90 -3.01 -12.37
CA VAL A 16 -12.86 -3.97 -11.99
C VAL A 16 -12.53 -4.83 -13.21
N ASP A 17 -11.32 -4.66 -13.72
CA ASP A 17 -10.77 -5.39 -14.86
C ASP A 17 -9.27 -5.68 -14.67
N ILE A 18 -8.62 -6.22 -15.70
CA ILE A 18 -7.21 -6.58 -15.66
C ILE A 18 -6.30 -5.40 -15.33
N LEU A 19 -6.67 -4.16 -15.68
CA LEU A 19 -5.87 -2.98 -15.35
C LEU A 19 -5.88 -2.72 -13.84
N VAL A 20 -7.02 -2.91 -13.17
CA VAL A 20 -7.11 -2.84 -11.71
C VAL A 20 -6.26 -3.92 -11.05
N GLU A 21 -6.24 -5.14 -11.59
CA GLU A 21 -5.37 -6.20 -11.08
C GLU A 21 -3.89 -5.84 -11.21
N MET A 22 -3.47 -5.32 -12.37
CA MET A 22 -2.09 -4.87 -12.58
C MET A 22 -1.71 -3.71 -11.65
N GLN A 23 -2.64 -2.78 -11.40
CA GLN A 23 -2.45 -1.70 -10.42
C GLN A 23 -2.22 -2.26 -9.02
N LEU A 24 -3.05 -3.22 -8.57
CA LEU A 24 -2.90 -3.86 -7.27
C LEU A 24 -1.58 -4.61 -7.15
N LEU A 25 -1.13 -5.30 -8.20
CA LEU A 25 0.17 -5.98 -8.23
C LEU A 25 1.33 -4.98 -8.18
N LEU A 26 1.28 -3.88 -8.94
CA LEU A 26 2.32 -2.84 -8.89
C LEU A 26 2.39 -2.13 -7.52
N LEU A 27 1.23 -1.89 -6.89
CA LEU A 27 1.17 -1.41 -5.50
C LEU A 27 1.77 -2.44 -4.53
N THR A 28 1.47 -3.72 -4.72
CA THR A 28 2.05 -4.82 -3.92
C THR A 28 3.58 -4.85 -4.03
N PHE A 29 4.11 -4.76 -5.25
CA PHE A 29 5.54 -4.68 -5.51
C PHE A 29 6.17 -3.49 -4.78
N SER A 30 5.53 -2.31 -4.90
CA SER A 30 5.99 -1.07 -4.26
C SER A 30 5.95 -1.16 -2.73
N THR A 31 4.94 -1.82 -2.15
CA THR A 31 4.87 -2.13 -0.71
C THR A 31 6.02 -3.03 -0.29
N GLY A 32 6.30 -4.11 -1.02
CA GLY A 32 7.40 -5.01 -0.72
C GLY A 32 8.75 -4.29 -0.70
N ALA A 33 8.98 -3.42 -1.69
CA ALA A 33 10.18 -2.59 -1.77
C ALA A 33 10.26 -1.51 -0.66
N GLN A 34 9.13 -1.01 -0.18
CA GLN A 34 9.07 -0.03 0.91
C GLN A 34 9.31 -0.67 2.29
N ASP A 35 8.69 -1.82 2.57
CA ASP A 35 8.75 -2.43 3.91
C ASP A 35 10.14 -2.98 4.25
N VAL A 36 10.93 -3.37 3.25
CA VAL A 36 12.32 -3.83 3.46
C VAL A 36 13.27 -2.70 3.87
N ILE A 37 12.91 -1.45 3.57
CA ILE A 37 13.60 -0.25 4.04
C ILE A 37 13.18 0.07 5.48
N ALA A 38 11.90 -0.13 5.78
CA ALA A 38 11.33 0.32 7.04
C ALA A 38 11.97 -0.39 8.25
N PHE A 39 12.29 -1.67 8.12
CA PHE A 39 12.84 -2.42 9.25
C PHE A 39 14.29 -2.02 9.60
N PRO A 40 15.26 -1.97 8.66
CA PRO A 40 16.60 -1.46 8.94
C PRO A 40 16.61 -0.01 9.45
N ASP A 41 15.76 0.85 8.88
CA ASP A 41 15.79 2.28 9.21
C ASP A 41 15.04 2.60 10.50
N PHE A 42 13.92 1.93 10.80
CA PHE A 42 13.03 2.30 11.90
C PHE A 42 12.84 1.23 12.97
N HIS A 43 13.39 0.02 12.76
CA HIS A 43 13.11 -1.18 13.56
C HIS A 43 11.61 -1.49 13.69
N CYS A 44 10.83 -1.19 12.64
CA CYS A 44 9.41 -1.51 12.55
C CYS A 44 8.98 -1.57 11.07
N PHE A 45 7.74 -1.96 10.83
CA PHE A 45 7.19 -2.03 9.47
C PHE A 45 6.26 -0.86 9.18
N ALA A 46 6.17 -0.42 7.92
CA ALA A 46 5.17 0.57 7.51
C ALA A 46 3.82 -0.08 7.20
N SER A 47 3.82 -1.28 6.61
CA SER A 47 2.58 -1.98 6.21
C SER A 47 2.23 -3.20 7.07
N ASN A 48 3.21 -3.90 7.65
CA ASN A 48 2.99 -5.13 8.41
C ASN A 48 2.58 -4.87 9.88
N GLN A 49 1.30 -4.56 10.09
CA GLN A 49 0.77 -4.19 11.41
C GLN A 49 0.57 -5.34 12.39
N THR A 50 0.47 -6.59 11.91
CA THR A 50 0.45 -7.77 12.79
C THR A 50 1.79 -7.90 13.52
N GLY A 51 2.92 -7.73 12.81
CA GLY A 51 4.24 -7.72 13.41
C GLY A 51 4.43 -6.56 14.40
N ASN A 52 4.03 -5.35 14.00
CA ASN A 52 4.13 -4.17 14.86
C ASN A 52 3.33 -4.32 16.16
N SER A 53 2.15 -4.94 16.13
CA SER A 53 1.36 -5.20 17.35
C SER A 53 2.11 -6.08 18.36
N VAL A 54 2.81 -7.12 17.87
CA VAL A 54 3.63 -8.00 18.72
C VAL A 54 4.84 -7.26 19.27
N VAL A 55 5.55 -6.50 18.42
CA VAL A 55 6.72 -5.71 18.83
C VAL A 55 6.33 -4.65 19.87
N LEU A 56 5.17 -4.01 19.71
CA LEU A 56 4.62 -3.05 20.67
C LEU A 56 4.37 -3.70 22.03
N ALA A 57 3.77 -4.91 22.06
CA ALA A 57 3.52 -5.64 23.29
C ALA A 57 4.82 -6.07 23.99
N ILE A 58 5.82 -6.54 23.23
CA ILE A 58 7.15 -6.89 23.74
C ILE A 58 7.80 -5.67 24.40
N GLY A 59 7.82 -4.52 23.70
CA GLY A 59 8.41 -3.30 24.23
C GLY A 59 7.65 -2.73 25.44
N ALA A 60 6.31 -2.82 25.44
CA ALA A 60 5.48 -2.41 26.58
C ALA A 60 5.70 -3.30 27.82
N ALA A 61 6.03 -4.58 27.62
CA ALA A 61 6.41 -5.50 28.68
C ALA A 61 7.86 -5.32 29.18
N GLY A 62 8.62 -4.37 28.61
CA GLY A 62 10.02 -4.13 28.96
C GLY A 62 10.98 -5.20 28.43
N LEU A 63 10.55 -6.03 27.46
CA LEU A 63 11.36 -7.07 26.85
C LEU A 63 12.12 -6.51 25.64
N GLY A 64 13.42 -6.81 25.50
CA GLY A 64 14.17 -6.55 24.27
C GLY A 64 14.33 -5.09 23.84
N SER A 65 14.45 -4.16 24.79
CA SER A 65 14.46 -2.69 24.57
C SER A 65 15.52 -2.16 23.58
N SER A 66 16.58 -2.91 23.29
CA SER A 66 17.64 -2.51 22.34
C SER A 66 17.35 -2.90 20.89
N GLN A 67 16.32 -3.71 20.63
CA GLN A 67 16.06 -4.29 19.30
C GLN A 67 14.96 -3.57 18.52
N PHE A 68 14.14 -2.75 19.20
CA PHE A 68 12.99 -2.08 18.59
C PHE A 68 12.74 -0.70 19.20
N SER A 69 12.27 0.24 18.37
CA SER A 69 11.84 1.56 18.84
C SER A 69 10.34 1.54 19.13
N LEU A 70 9.95 1.49 20.40
CA LEU A 70 8.53 1.49 20.82
C LEU A 70 7.78 2.71 20.26
N ALA A 71 8.46 3.87 20.21
CA ALA A 71 7.91 5.10 19.64
C ALA A 71 7.64 4.97 18.14
N ASN A 72 8.60 4.45 17.35
CA ASN A 72 8.40 4.27 15.90
C ASN A 72 7.29 3.25 15.62
N VAL A 73 7.24 2.15 16.37
CA VAL A 73 6.21 1.11 16.24
C VAL A 73 4.82 1.67 16.56
N GLY A 74 4.68 2.41 17.67
CA GLY A 74 3.43 3.04 18.06
C GLY A 74 2.95 4.08 17.05
N ILE A 75 3.86 4.91 16.53
CA ILE A 75 3.56 5.88 15.46
C ILE A 75 3.15 5.15 14.18
N SER A 76 3.89 4.12 13.76
CA SER A 76 3.55 3.34 12.57
C SER A 76 2.14 2.76 12.68
N LEU A 77 1.84 2.06 13.77
CA LEU A 77 0.53 1.45 13.99
C LEU A 77 -0.59 2.51 14.03
N GLY A 78 -0.40 3.57 14.81
CA GLY A 78 -1.40 4.62 14.96
C GLY A 78 -1.68 5.36 13.65
N THR A 79 -0.64 5.71 12.90
CA THR A 79 -0.78 6.46 11.64
C THR A 79 -1.26 5.59 10.48
N PHE A 80 -0.91 4.31 10.45
CA PHE A 80 -1.52 3.34 9.53
C PHE A 80 -3.03 3.24 9.76
N LEU A 81 -3.46 3.05 11.01
CA LEU A 81 -4.89 2.98 11.35
C LEU A 81 -5.60 4.29 11.05
N ALA A 82 -4.97 5.44 11.33
CA ALA A 82 -5.51 6.75 10.99
C ALA A 82 -5.67 6.92 9.47
N GLY A 83 -4.65 6.57 8.67
CA GLY A 83 -4.71 6.64 7.21
C GLY A 83 -5.79 5.74 6.62
N ALA A 84 -5.88 4.50 7.11
CA ALA A 84 -6.93 3.55 6.70
C ALA A 84 -8.33 4.05 7.09
N THR A 85 -8.50 4.56 8.30
CA THR A 85 -9.79 5.05 8.80
C THR A 85 -10.24 6.30 8.07
N LEU A 86 -9.38 7.31 7.98
CA LEU A 86 -9.73 8.60 7.36
C LEU A 86 -10.07 8.41 5.88
N THR A 87 -9.20 7.75 5.12
CA THR A 87 -9.44 7.55 3.68
C THR A 87 -10.54 6.54 3.42
N GLY A 88 -10.68 5.50 4.26
CA GLY A 88 -11.79 4.56 4.17
C GLY A 88 -13.15 5.22 4.39
N GLN A 89 -13.29 6.01 5.46
CA GLN A 89 -14.55 6.68 5.79
C GLN A 89 -14.88 7.81 4.81
N LEU A 90 -13.89 8.60 4.39
CA LEU A 90 -14.10 9.59 3.33
C LEU A 90 -14.51 8.91 2.02
N GLY A 91 -13.89 7.78 1.67
CA GLY A 91 -14.26 6.98 0.52
C GLY A 91 -15.70 6.48 0.58
N ASN A 92 -16.18 6.03 1.75
CA ASN A 92 -17.57 5.61 1.94
C ASN A 92 -18.57 6.74 1.65
N ASN A 93 -18.23 7.98 2.00
CA ASN A 93 -19.09 9.14 1.78
C ASN A 93 -19.01 9.69 0.35
N ILE A 94 -17.82 9.68 -0.27
CA ILE A 94 -17.60 10.26 -1.59
C ILE A 94 -18.01 9.29 -2.71
N GLY A 95 -17.72 8.01 -2.53
CA GLY A 95 -17.82 6.96 -3.54
C GLY A 95 -16.46 6.26 -3.67
N PRO A 96 -16.27 5.07 -3.06
CA PRO A 96 -14.94 4.52 -2.82
C PRO A 96 -14.24 4.01 -4.09
N ARG A 97 -15.00 3.83 -5.19
CA ARG A 97 -14.48 3.47 -6.52
C ARG A 97 -14.50 4.63 -7.52
N ARG A 98 -14.88 5.84 -7.10
CA ARG A 98 -14.90 6.99 -8.01
C ARG A 98 -13.47 7.36 -8.43
N ARG A 99 -13.31 7.67 -9.71
CA ARG A 99 -12.01 7.97 -10.31
C ARG A 99 -11.32 9.17 -9.66
N ASP A 100 -12.05 10.26 -9.44
CA ASP A 100 -11.54 11.47 -8.76
C ASP A 100 -11.04 11.19 -7.34
N TRP A 101 -11.79 10.43 -6.57
CA TRP A 101 -11.41 10.01 -5.23
C TRP A 101 -10.14 9.15 -5.24
N LEU A 102 -10.08 8.14 -6.10
CA LEU A 102 -8.93 7.25 -6.20
C LEU A 102 -7.67 8.01 -6.65
N LEU A 103 -7.80 8.91 -7.62
CA LEU A 103 -6.71 9.80 -8.07
C LEU A 103 -6.19 10.68 -6.93
N LEU A 104 -7.08 11.39 -6.22
CA LEU A 104 -6.70 12.26 -5.11
C LEU A 104 -6.02 11.48 -3.98
N ASN A 105 -6.61 10.36 -3.59
CA ASN A 105 -6.12 9.54 -2.50
C ASN A 105 -4.73 8.94 -2.82
N HIS A 106 -4.52 8.41 -4.03
CA HIS A 106 -3.22 7.83 -4.41
C HIS A 106 -2.16 8.90 -4.71
N LEU A 107 -2.57 10.07 -5.20
CA LEU A 107 -1.66 11.21 -5.35
C LEU A 107 -1.14 11.66 -3.99
N MET A 108 -2.03 11.84 -3.01
CA MET A 108 -1.64 12.16 -1.63
C MET A 108 -0.69 11.09 -1.07
N GLN A 109 -1.04 9.79 -1.16
CA GLN A 109 -0.18 8.70 -0.72
C GLN A 109 1.21 8.74 -1.35
N THR A 110 1.28 9.01 -2.65
CA THR A 110 2.53 9.09 -3.42
C THR A 110 3.38 10.27 -2.95
N LEU A 111 2.78 11.44 -2.73
CA LEU A 111 3.46 12.63 -2.21
C LEU A 111 4.02 12.39 -0.80
N LEU A 112 3.30 11.67 0.05
CA LEU A 112 3.79 11.29 1.40
C LEU A 112 5.05 10.41 1.31
N VAL A 113 5.11 9.46 0.37
CA VAL A 113 6.29 8.60 0.18
C VAL A 113 7.47 9.41 -0.38
N PHE A 114 7.24 10.33 -1.32
CA PHE A 114 8.28 11.25 -1.78
C PHE A 114 8.80 12.16 -0.65
N ALA A 115 7.92 12.67 0.22
CA ALA A 115 8.31 13.47 1.36
C ALA A 115 9.18 12.67 2.34
N ALA A 116 8.82 11.41 2.63
CA ALA A 116 9.65 10.51 3.42
C ALA A 116 11.01 10.26 2.74
N ALA A 117 11.04 10.04 1.43
CA ALA A 117 12.28 9.83 0.67
C ALA A 117 13.21 11.06 0.74
N ILE A 118 12.66 12.27 0.65
CA ILE A 118 13.41 13.52 0.80
C ILE A 118 13.97 13.64 2.22
N ALA A 119 13.16 13.37 3.25
CA ALA A 119 13.60 13.41 4.66
C ALA A 119 14.76 12.42 4.92
N GLN A 120 14.71 11.24 4.31
CA GLN A 120 15.79 10.26 4.33
C GLN A 120 17.05 10.76 3.60
N GLY A 121 16.88 11.40 2.43
CA GLY A 121 17.98 11.89 1.60
C GLY A 121 18.78 13.03 2.25
N ILE A 122 18.15 13.85 3.08
CA ILE A 122 18.82 14.92 3.83
C ILE A 122 19.40 14.47 5.18
N GLY A 123 19.43 13.15 5.45
CA GLY A 123 20.07 12.58 6.65
C GLY A 123 19.26 12.64 7.94
N HIS A 124 17.98 13.04 7.87
CA HIS A 124 17.13 13.19 9.06
C HIS A 124 16.09 12.06 9.22
N GLY A 125 15.90 11.21 8.21
CA GLY A 125 14.73 10.34 8.11
C GLY A 125 14.87 8.90 8.61
N ALA A 126 15.97 8.51 9.26
CA ALA A 126 16.20 7.12 9.73
C ALA A 126 16.64 7.08 11.20
N GLY A 127 16.48 5.92 11.84
CA GLY A 127 16.85 5.65 13.24
C GLY A 127 15.74 5.97 14.23
N THR A 128 16.09 6.72 15.28
CA THR A 128 15.19 7.13 16.36
C THR A 128 15.11 8.65 16.45
N GLY A 129 13.98 9.18 16.92
CA GLY A 129 13.75 10.62 17.12
C GLY A 129 12.63 11.17 16.24
N SER A 130 12.35 12.46 16.36
CA SER A 130 11.18 13.10 15.76
C SER A 130 11.13 13.00 14.24
N SER A 131 12.27 13.10 13.58
CA SER A 131 12.37 13.06 12.12
C SER A 131 12.25 11.64 11.54
N ALA A 132 12.74 10.63 12.26
CA ALA A 132 12.48 9.22 11.96
C ALA A 132 10.99 8.87 12.19
N MET A 133 10.42 9.33 13.32
CA MET A 133 8.98 9.20 13.62
C MET A 133 8.11 9.87 12.54
N GLY A 134 8.50 11.05 12.06
CA GLY A 134 7.84 11.72 10.96
C GLY A 134 7.90 10.91 9.66
N SER A 135 9.05 10.34 9.33
CA SER A 135 9.22 9.54 8.11
C SER A 135 8.38 8.26 8.15
N ILE A 136 8.42 7.50 9.26
CA ILE A 136 7.58 6.31 9.39
C ILE A 136 6.09 6.66 9.45
N ALA A 137 5.70 7.79 10.05
CA ALA A 137 4.31 8.27 10.04
C ALA A 137 3.79 8.48 8.60
N LEU A 138 4.58 9.13 7.75
CA LEU A 138 4.23 9.36 6.34
C LEU A 138 4.07 8.04 5.57
N LEU A 139 5.03 7.12 5.74
CA LEU A 139 5.02 5.81 5.07
C LEU A 139 3.86 4.93 5.54
N ALA A 140 3.63 4.86 6.86
CA ALA A 140 2.59 4.04 7.45
C ALA A 140 1.19 4.58 7.13
N PHE A 141 0.98 5.91 7.19
CA PHE A 141 -0.26 6.53 6.74
C PHE A 141 -0.55 6.23 5.26
N SER A 142 0.46 6.40 4.39
CA SER A 142 0.35 6.07 2.97
C SER A 142 -0.03 4.61 2.75
N SER A 143 0.59 3.69 3.51
CA SER A 143 0.29 2.26 3.43
C SER A 143 -1.11 1.91 3.92
N GLY A 144 -1.57 2.50 5.03
CA GLY A 144 -2.91 2.27 5.56
C GLY A 144 -3.99 2.76 4.60
N ALA A 145 -3.79 3.95 4.04
CA ALA A 145 -4.67 4.52 3.02
C ALA A 145 -4.73 3.68 1.74
N GLN A 146 -3.59 3.14 1.29
CA GLN A 146 -3.53 2.24 0.14
C GLN A 146 -4.38 0.99 0.37
N VAL A 147 -4.14 0.28 1.48
CA VAL A 147 -4.86 -0.96 1.82
C VAL A 147 -6.36 -0.70 1.90
N ALA A 148 -6.79 0.37 2.59
CA ALA A 148 -8.20 0.72 2.73
C ALA A 148 -8.85 1.03 1.37
N SER A 149 -8.19 1.80 0.51
CA SER A 149 -8.75 2.25 -0.76
C SER A 149 -8.89 1.17 -1.82
N MET A 150 -8.17 0.06 -1.69
CA MET A 150 -8.23 -1.06 -2.62
C MET A 150 -9.29 -2.10 -2.25
N ARG A 151 -9.69 -2.20 -0.98
CA ARG A 151 -10.76 -3.13 -0.53
C ARG A 151 -12.08 -3.04 -1.34
N PRO A 152 -12.56 -1.84 -1.70
CA PRO A 152 -13.78 -1.67 -2.52
C PRO A 152 -13.71 -2.33 -3.91
N MET A 153 -12.52 -2.64 -4.43
CA MET A 153 -12.35 -3.35 -5.70
C MET A 153 -12.74 -4.83 -5.64
N ARG A 154 -12.94 -5.39 -4.43
CA ARG A 154 -13.41 -6.78 -4.21
C ARG A 154 -12.55 -7.84 -4.91
N ILE A 155 -11.23 -7.63 -4.93
CA ILE A 155 -10.24 -8.64 -5.30
C ILE A 155 -9.56 -9.08 -3.99
N PRO A 156 -10.18 -9.96 -3.18
CA PRO A 156 -9.71 -10.29 -1.84
C PRO A 156 -8.32 -10.95 -1.84
N GLU A 157 -7.92 -11.55 -2.97
CA GLU A 157 -6.64 -12.24 -3.13
C GLU A 157 -5.44 -11.29 -3.14
N ILE A 158 -5.62 -10.04 -3.57
CA ILE A 158 -4.53 -9.06 -3.72
C ILE A 158 -4.74 -7.92 -2.72
N THR A 159 -4.19 -8.08 -1.52
CA THR A 159 -4.39 -7.13 -0.41
C THR A 159 -3.44 -5.95 -0.43
N THR A 160 -2.41 -5.98 -1.27
CA THR A 160 -1.28 -5.04 -1.38
C THR A 160 -0.28 -4.99 -0.21
N ALA A 161 -0.52 -5.71 0.88
CA ALA A 161 0.39 -5.73 2.05
C ALA A 161 0.29 -7.00 2.92
N MET A 162 -0.92 -7.52 3.17
CA MET A 162 -1.16 -8.63 4.10
C MET A 162 -0.98 -9.98 3.38
N ALA A 163 0.10 -10.70 3.69
CA ALA A 163 0.48 -11.93 2.99
C ALA A 163 0.03 -13.24 3.66
N THR A 164 -0.10 -13.29 4.99
CA THR A 164 -0.28 -14.56 5.73
C THR A 164 -1.51 -15.34 5.29
N ALA A 165 -2.67 -14.69 5.21
CA ALA A 165 -3.89 -15.35 4.74
C ALA A 165 -3.75 -15.82 3.28
N ALA A 166 -3.15 -15.01 2.41
CA ALA A 166 -2.92 -15.38 1.00
C ALA A 166 -1.99 -16.58 0.85
N TRP A 167 -0.95 -16.70 1.69
CA TRP A 167 -0.09 -17.89 1.74
C TRP A 167 -0.89 -19.14 2.07
N VAL A 168 -1.68 -19.10 3.15
CA VAL A 168 -2.51 -20.23 3.58
C VAL A 168 -3.54 -20.57 2.51
N ASP A 169 -4.30 -19.59 2.04
CA ASP A 169 -5.34 -19.74 1.02
C ASP A 169 -4.80 -20.24 -0.32
N PHE A 170 -3.52 -19.98 -0.62
CA PHE A 170 -2.85 -20.52 -1.80
C PHE A 170 -2.52 -22.00 -1.60
N VAL A 171 -1.85 -22.37 -0.51
CA VAL A 171 -1.35 -23.74 -0.32
C VAL A 171 -2.45 -24.76 -0.01
N ILE A 172 -3.58 -24.33 0.56
CA ILE A 172 -4.74 -25.21 0.82
C ILE A 172 -5.76 -25.24 -0.31
N ASP A 173 -5.53 -24.53 -1.43
CA ASP A 173 -6.51 -24.45 -2.52
C ASP A 173 -6.81 -25.87 -3.06
N PRO A 174 -8.09 -26.32 -3.04
CA PRO A 174 -8.45 -27.66 -3.50
C PRO A 174 -8.10 -27.93 -4.97
N LYS A 175 -7.96 -26.86 -5.77
CA LYS A 175 -7.58 -26.88 -7.18
C LYS A 175 -6.19 -26.28 -7.39
N LEU A 176 -5.27 -26.43 -6.43
CA LEU A 176 -3.91 -25.90 -6.51
C LEU A 176 -3.19 -26.29 -7.81
N PHE A 177 -3.32 -27.56 -8.23
CA PHE A 177 -2.76 -28.08 -9.48
C PHE A 177 -3.78 -28.23 -10.61
N GLY A 178 -5.01 -27.74 -10.40
CA GLY A 178 -6.07 -27.79 -11.40
C GLY A 178 -5.93 -26.68 -12.45
N PRO A 179 -6.39 -26.91 -13.69
CA PRO A 179 -6.49 -25.84 -14.68
C PRO A 179 -7.54 -24.81 -14.26
N ASP A 180 -7.42 -23.60 -14.80
CA ASP A 180 -8.43 -22.53 -14.76
C ASP A 180 -8.91 -22.13 -13.34
N ASN A 181 -7.99 -21.64 -12.51
CA ASN A 181 -8.31 -21.08 -11.19
C ASN A 181 -7.73 -19.67 -11.01
N HIS A 182 -8.49 -18.68 -11.47
CA HIS A 182 -8.12 -17.26 -11.38
C HIS A 182 -7.85 -16.77 -9.94
N SER A 183 -8.58 -17.28 -8.94
CA SER A 183 -8.37 -16.88 -7.54
C SER A 183 -7.02 -17.38 -7.03
N ARG A 184 -6.70 -18.66 -7.28
CA ARG A 184 -5.38 -19.23 -6.99
C ARG A 184 -4.26 -18.48 -7.71
N ASP A 185 -4.44 -18.16 -8.99
CA ASP A 185 -3.44 -17.44 -9.79
C ASP A 185 -3.20 -16.02 -9.26
N ARG A 186 -4.26 -15.30 -8.86
CA ARG A 186 -4.13 -13.99 -8.21
C ARG A 186 -3.37 -14.05 -6.89
N ARG A 187 -3.64 -15.05 -6.05
CA ARG A 187 -2.89 -15.26 -4.79
C ARG A 187 -1.42 -15.53 -5.07
N ALA A 188 -1.12 -16.42 -6.01
CA ALA A 188 0.24 -16.72 -6.43
C ALA A 188 0.98 -15.47 -6.94
N LEU A 189 0.34 -14.72 -7.85
CA LEU A 189 0.87 -13.48 -8.40
C LEU A 189 1.11 -12.45 -7.31
N PHE A 190 0.17 -12.25 -6.39
CA PHE A 190 0.33 -11.35 -5.24
C PHE A 190 1.54 -11.72 -4.39
N LEU A 191 1.66 -12.98 -3.99
CA LEU A 191 2.77 -13.48 -3.15
C LEU A 191 4.11 -13.32 -3.84
N VAL A 192 4.22 -13.78 -5.10
CA VAL A 192 5.46 -13.65 -5.89
C VAL A 192 5.82 -12.18 -6.08
N THR A 193 4.86 -11.33 -6.41
CA THR A 193 5.09 -9.89 -6.64
C THR A 193 5.57 -9.19 -5.37
N LEU A 194 4.99 -9.52 -4.22
CA LEU A 194 5.43 -8.98 -2.94
C LEU A 194 6.88 -9.39 -2.64
N ILE A 195 7.21 -10.68 -2.80
CA ILE A 195 8.56 -11.22 -2.57
C ILE A 195 9.57 -10.55 -3.51
N VAL A 196 9.27 -10.50 -4.81
CA VAL A 196 10.15 -9.88 -5.81
C VAL A 196 10.34 -8.40 -5.49
N GLY A 197 9.28 -7.68 -5.12
CA GLY A 197 9.37 -6.28 -4.66
C GLY A 197 10.29 -6.12 -3.45
N SER A 198 10.18 -7.00 -2.46
CA SER A 198 11.06 -7.00 -1.29
C SER A 198 12.53 -7.30 -1.63
N PHE A 199 12.81 -8.26 -2.53
CA PHE A 199 14.19 -8.51 -2.96
C PHE A 199 14.77 -7.34 -3.74
N VAL A 200 14.01 -6.78 -4.68
CA VAL A 200 14.45 -5.59 -5.44
C VAL A 200 14.72 -4.43 -4.48
N GLY A 201 13.81 -4.16 -3.55
CA GLY A 201 13.99 -3.13 -2.52
C GLY A 201 15.22 -3.38 -1.64
N ALA A 202 15.49 -4.63 -1.25
CA ALA A 202 16.65 -4.98 -0.41
C ALA A 202 17.98 -4.70 -1.12
N PHE A 203 18.09 -5.14 -2.39
CA PHE A 203 19.30 -4.93 -3.17
C PHE A 203 19.49 -3.46 -3.55
N MET A 204 18.40 -2.74 -3.83
CA MET A 204 18.45 -1.29 -4.03
C MET A 204 18.85 -0.55 -2.75
N TYR A 205 18.28 -0.90 -1.59
CA TYR A 205 18.64 -0.30 -0.32
C TYR A 205 20.15 -0.47 -0.04
N LYS A 206 20.68 -1.68 -0.28
CA LYS A 206 22.10 -1.98 -0.14
C LYS A 206 22.99 -1.21 -1.13
N GLY A 207 22.55 -1.03 -2.37
CA GLY A 207 23.36 -0.47 -3.45
C GLY A 207 23.28 1.06 -3.58
N VAL A 208 22.08 1.63 -3.44
CA VAL A 208 21.79 3.05 -3.68
C VAL A 208 21.20 3.78 -2.47
N GLY A 209 21.01 3.08 -1.35
CA GLY A 209 20.54 3.65 -0.08
C GLY A 209 19.02 3.81 0.02
N SER A 210 18.58 4.21 1.21
CA SER A 210 17.17 4.30 1.59
C SER A 210 16.36 5.28 0.74
N SER A 211 16.84 6.53 0.62
CA SER A 211 16.16 7.60 -0.10
C SER A 211 15.86 7.23 -1.55
N ASN A 212 16.86 6.72 -2.29
CA ASN A 212 16.70 6.32 -3.69
C ASN A 212 15.75 5.12 -3.84
N THR A 213 15.76 4.20 -2.89
CA THR A 213 14.84 3.04 -2.90
C THR A 213 13.40 3.48 -2.64
N LEU A 214 13.18 4.46 -1.74
CA LEU A 214 11.86 5.06 -1.54
C LEU A 214 11.38 5.87 -2.76
N ILE A 215 12.27 6.60 -3.44
CA ILE A 215 11.94 7.28 -4.71
C ILE A 215 11.45 6.27 -5.75
N PHE A 216 12.10 5.11 -5.85
CA PHE A 216 11.69 4.04 -6.75
C PHE A 216 10.30 3.47 -6.40
N SER A 217 10.02 3.22 -5.12
CA SER A 217 8.69 2.80 -4.66
C SER A 217 7.63 3.89 -4.94
N ALA A 218 7.95 5.16 -4.69
CA ALA A 218 7.07 6.30 -4.97
C ALA A 218 6.78 6.45 -6.47
N ALA A 219 7.76 6.21 -7.35
CA ALA A 219 7.57 6.20 -8.79
C ALA A 219 6.58 5.10 -9.21
N GLY A 220 6.67 3.89 -8.63
CA GLY A 220 5.69 2.83 -8.84
C GLY A 220 4.27 3.24 -8.45
N LYS A 221 4.09 3.87 -7.28
CA LYS A 221 2.81 4.42 -6.83
C LYS A 221 2.31 5.56 -7.72
N LEU A 222 3.20 6.40 -8.25
CA LEU A 222 2.87 7.47 -9.18
C LEU A 222 2.35 6.90 -10.51
N LEU A 223 2.98 5.84 -11.03
CA LEU A 223 2.51 5.15 -12.24
C LEU A 223 1.10 4.60 -12.03
N VAL A 224 0.82 3.99 -10.88
CA VAL A 224 -0.54 3.53 -10.53
C VAL A 224 -1.50 4.72 -10.49
N THR A 225 -1.11 5.81 -9.85
CA THR A 225 -1.94 7.03 -9.72
C THR A 225 -2.32 7.57 -11.10
N VAL A 226 -1.34 7.75 -12.00
CA VAL A 226 -1.60 8.20 -13.37
C VAL A 226 -2.45 7.19 -14.14
N SER A 227 -2.25 5.89 -13.91
CA SER A 227 -2.99 4.85 -14.62
C SER A 227 -4.49 4.83 -14.32
N PHE A 228 -4.95 5.39 -13.19
CA PHE A 228 -6.39 5.57 -12.91
C PHE A 228 -7.12 6.42 -13.95
N MET A 229 -6.39 7.27 -14.68
CA MET A 229 -6.92 8.03 -15.80
C MET A 229 -7.26 7.17 -17.01
N PHE A 230 -6.84 5.90 -17.08
CA PHE A 230 -7.09 5.00 -18.20
C PHE A 230 -8.02 3.83 -17.86
N ASN A 231 -8.46 3.70 -16.59
CA ASN A 231 -9.42 2.68 -16.20
C ASN A 231 -10.76 2.88 -16.88
N ARG A 232 -11.40 1.77 -17.21
CA ARG A 232 -12.75 1.77 -17.79
C ARG A 232 -13.79 2.12 -16.73
N GLU A 233 -14.85 2.75 -17.19
CA GLU A 233 -15.99 3.10 -16.34
C GLU A 233 -16.90 1.89 -16.16
N GLU A 234 -17.45 1.75 -14.96
CA GLU A 234 -18.54 0.82 -14.72
C GLU A 234 -19.76 1.31 -15.49
N LYS A 235 -20.25 0.52 -16.45
CA LYS A 235 -21.48 0.86 -17.16
C LYS A 235 -22.62 0.87 -16.13
N ASN A 236 -23.26 2.02 -15.93
CA ASN A 236 -24.57 2.05 -15.28
C ASN A 236 -25.48 1.13 -16.09
N GLN A 237 -26.00 0.07 -15.48
CA GLN A 237 -27.15 -0.64 -16.00
C GLN A 237 -28.29 0.39 -16.01
N MET A 238 -28.47 1.10 -17.13
CA MET A 238 -29.73 1.77 -17.39
C MET A 238 -30.78 0.67 -17.43
N THR A 239 -31.67 0.73 -16.46
CA THR A 239 -32.94 0.01 -16.37
C THR A 239 -33.57 -0.09 -17.75
N GLU A 240 -33.47 -1.26 -18.36
CA GLU A 240 -34.48 -1.73 -19.30
C GLU A 240 -35.70 -2.06 -18.43
N GLY A 241 -36.70 -1.18 -18.48
CA GLY A 241 -37.99 -1.31 -17.81
C GLY A 241 -39.01 -0.47 -18.53
#